data_AF-A0A1X7TL55-F1
#
_entry.id   AF-A0A1X7TL55-F1
#
_cell.length_a   1.000
_cell.length_b   1.000
_cell.length_c   1.000
_cell.angle_alpha   90.00
_cell.angle_beta   90.00
_cell.angle_gamma   90.00
#
_symmetry.space_group_name_H-M   'P 1'
#
loop_
_entity.id
_entity.type
_entity.pdbx_description
1 polymer ?
#
loop_
_entity_poly.entity_id
_entity_poly.type
_entity_poly.pdbx_seq_one_letter_code
_entity_poly.pdbx_strand_id
1 'polypeptide(L)'
;MLDSVRHGCLTDETIDTLKSRVFKELIQEECKELESAGTNPPICLFFKVDTCQKINELMLESLESEKKELACVDVDESGSTAKFDKKQEKN
;
A
#
# COMPACT_ATOMS: atom_id res chain seq x y z
N MET A 1 -5.60 6.78 25.39
CA MET A 1 -4.87 5.74 24.64
C MET A 1 -3.98 6.33 23.55
N LEU A 2 -4.49 6.78 22.39
CA LEU A 2 -3.64 7.28 21.29
C LEU A 2 -2.80 8.50 21.68
N ASP A 3 -3.33 9.36 22.56
CA ASP A 3 -2.59 10.48 23.12
C ASP A 3 -1.34 10.03 23.88
N SER A 4 -1.47 8.97 24.69
CA SER A 4 -0.38 8.37 25.45
C SER A 4 0.68 7.75 24.52
N VAL A 5 0.25 7.06 23.45
CA VAL A 5 1.15 6.53 22.41
C VAL A 5 1.96 7.65 21.75
N ARG A 6 1.32 8.77 21.39
CA ARG A 6 1.97 9.91 20.75
C ARG A 6 3.08 10.52 21.62
N HIS A 7 2.89 10.53 22.94
CA HIS A 7 3.87 11.05 23.89
C HIS A 7 4.87 9.98 24.38
N GLY A 8 4.81 8.74 23.87
CA GLY A 8 5.68 7.65 24.28
C GLY A 8 5.38 7.07 25.68
N CYS A 9 4.23 7.39 26.26
CA CYS A 9 3.79 6.87 27.56
C CYS A 9 2.89 5.66 27.35
N LEU A 10 3.47 4.47 27.22
CA LEU A 10 2.73 3.23 27.02
C LEU A 10 2.47 2.54 28.37
N THR A 11 1.21 2.53 28.79
CA THR A 11 0.76 1.70 29.93
C THR A 11 0.46 0.27 29.47
N ASP A 12 0.45 -0.68 30.39
CA ASP A 12 0.07 -2.08 30.11
C ASP A 12 -1.32 -2.16 29.45
N GLU A 13 -2.29 -1.38 29.95
CA GLU A 13 -3.63 -1.27 29.35
C GLU A 13 -3.60 -0.79 27.89
N THR A 14 -2.74 0.19 27.57
CA THR A 14 -2.57 0.69 26.19
C THR A 14 -1.96 -0.39 25.30
N ILE A 15 -0.96 -1.11 25.80
CA ILE A 15 -0.30 -2.20 25.08
C ILE A 15 -1.28 -3.33 24.81
N ASP A 16 -2.05 -3.76 25.81
CA ASP A 16 -3.01 -4.86 25.69
C ASP A 16 -4.15 -4.50 24.73
N THR A 17 -4.61 -3.25 24.77
CA THR A 17 -5.62 -2.75 23.82
C THR A 17 -5.10 -2.73 22.38
N LEU A 18 -3.82 -2.45 22.15
CA LEU A 18 -3.22 -2.51 20.82
C LEU A 18 -3.02 -3.97 20.37
N LYS A 19 -2.53 -4.84 21.27
CA LYS A 19 -2.34 -6.27 21.00
C LYS A 19 -3.64 -7.00 20.66
N SER A 20 -4.75 -6.65 21.30
CA SER A 20 -6.06 -7.26 21.00
C SER A 20 -6.60 -6.89 19.61
N ARG A 21 -6.06 -5.85 18.98
CA ARG A 21 -6.36 -5.43 17.60
C ARG A 21 -5.37 -5.97 16.57
N VAL A 22 -4.43 -6.81 16.98
CA VAL A 22 -3.51 -7.48 16.06
C VAL A 22 -4.20 -8.70 15.50
N PHE A 23 -4.43 -8.67 14.20
CA PHE A 23 -4.92 -9.81 13.43
C PHE A 23 -3.82 -10.84 13.20
N LYS A 24 -4.20 -12.11 13.16
CA LYS A 24 -3.29 -13.24 12.89
C LYS A 24 -3.43 -13.77 11.48
N GLU A 25 -4.50 -13.39 10.82
CA GLU A 25 -4.95 -13.82 9.51
C GLU A 25 -4.13 -13.16 8.39
N LEU A 26 -4.30 -13.67 7.17
CA LEU A 26 -3.70 -13.05 5.99
C LEU A 26 -4.39 -11.71 5.69
N ILE A 27 -3.60 -10.70 5.34
CA ILE A 27 -4.11 -9.34 5.03
C ILE A 27 -5.27 -9.37 4.02
N GLN A 28 -5.22 -10.26 3.03
CA GLN A 28 -6.28 -10.38 2.02
C GLN A 28 -7.61 -10.87 2.62
N GLU A 29 -7.57 -11.85 3.52
CA GLU A 29 -8.76 -12.40 4.17
C GLU A 29 -9.34 -11.36 5.13
N GLU A 30 -8.48 -10.74 5.93
CA GLU A 30 -8.81 -9.67 6.85
C GLU A 30 -9.54 -8.51 6.16
N CYS A 31 -9.02 -8.07 5.02
CA CYS A 31 -9.61 -6.96 4.29
C CYS A 31 -10.99 -7.31 3.73
N LYS A 32 -11.19 -8.55 3.25
CA LYS A 32 -12.50 -9.03 2.79
C LYS A 32 -13.50 -9.12 3.94
N GLU A 33 -13.06 -9.56 5.12
CA GLU A 33 -13.90 -9.58 6.31
C GLU A 33 -14.34 -8.17 6.71
N LEU A 34 -13.39 -7.23 6.77
CA LEU A 34 -13.66 -5.82 7.07
C LEU A 34 -14.56 -5.15 6.02
N GLU A 35 -14.37 -5.45 4.74
CA GLU A 35 -15.27 -5.03 3.65
C GLU A 35 -16.68 -5.56 3.86
N SER A 36 -16.82 -6.83 4.24
CA SER A 36 -18.13 -7.46 4.46
C SER A 36 -18.86 -6.89 5.69
N ALA A 37 -18.10 -6.44 6.69
CA ALA A 37 -18.63 -5.84 7.91
C ALA A 37 -19.01 -4.35 7.74
N GLY A 38 -18.51 -3.69 6.69
CA GLY A 38 -18.70 -2.26 6.43
C GLY A 38 -19.27 -1.98 5.04
N THR A 39 -19.20 -0.72 4.61
CA THR A 39 -19.62 -0.28 3.27
C THR A 39 -18.45 0.19 2.40
N ASN A 40 -17.24 0.28 2.95
CA ASN A 40 -16.06 0.77 2.24
C ASN A 40 -14.87 -0.19 2.45
N PRO A 41 -14.03 -0.38 1.41
CA PRO A 41 -12.75 -1.07 1.55
C PRO A 41 -11.87 -0.46 2.64
N PRO A 42 -11.17 -1.28 3.43
CA PRO A 42 -10.23 -0.80 4.43
C PRO A 42 -9.01 -0.17 3.78
N ILE A 43 -8.38 0.75 4.49
CA ILE A 43 -7.11 1.35 4.09
C ILE A 43 -5.98 0.63 4.82
N CYS A 44 -5.08 0.01 4.05
CA CYS A 44 -3.87 -0.59 4.59
C CYS A 44 -2.69 0.38 4.52
N LEU A 45 -2.06 0.66 5.66
CA LEU A 45 -0.89 1.53 5.74
C LEU A 45 0.36 0.68 6.00
N PHE A 46 1.38 0.84 5.16
CA PHE A 46 2.68 0.19 5.34
C PHE A 46 3.80 1.22 5.38
N PHE A 47 4.86 0.90 6.11
CA PHE A 47 6.00 1.78 6.28
C PHE A 47 6.86 1.92 5.01
N LYS A 48 6.88 0.90 4.15
CA LYS A 48 7.72 0.88 2.94
C LYS A 48 6.88 0.74 1.68
N VAL A 49 7.32 1.46 0.65
CA VAL A 49 6.68 1.46 -0.68
C VAL A 49 6.70 0.08 -1.34
N ASP A 50 7.79 -0.69 -1.20
CA ASP A 50 7.89 -2.04 -1.75
C ASP A 50 6.86 -3.00 -1.15
N THR A 51 6.52 -2.80 0.12
CA THR A 51 5.48 -3.58 0.82
C THR A 51 4.10 -3.15 0.34
N CYS A 52 3.84 -1.83 0.23
CA CYS A 52 2.61 -1.32 -0.36
C CYS A 52 2.39 -1.88 -1.77
N GLN A 53 3.42 -1.87 -2.62
CA GLN A 53 3.34 -2.35 -3.99
C GLN A 53 2.92 -3.83 -4.03
N LYS A 54 3.62 -4.70 -3.29
CA LYS A 54 3.33 -6.14 -3.25
C LYS A 54 1.91 -6.43 -2.79
N ILE A 55 1.45 -5.73 -1.75
CA ILE A 55 0.08 -5.90 -1.25
C ILE A 55 -0.93 -5.37 -2.26
N ASN A 56 -0.70 -4.19 -2.85
CA ASN A 56 -1.61 -3.64 -3.86
C ASN A 56 -1.72 -4.56 -5.08
N GLU A 57 -0.61 -5.14 -5.54
CA GLU A 57 -0.60 -6.12 -6.63
C GLU A 57 -1.40 -7.38 -6.25
N LEU A 58 -1.15 -7.95 -5.07
CA LEU A 58 -1.89 -9.12 -4.56
C LEU A 58 -3.40 -8.84 -4.49
N MET A 59 -3.79 -7.70 -3.93
CA MET A 59 -5.19 -7.32 -3.78
C MET A 59 -5.84 -7.07 -5.14
N LEU A 60 -5.13 -6.42 -6.07
CA LEU A 60 -5.58 -6.17 -7.43
C LEU A 60 -5.80 -7.48 -8.22
N GLU A 61 -4.89 -8.46 -8.06
CA GLU A 61 -5.01 -9.78 -8.68
C GLU A 61 -6.19 -10.59 -8.14
N SER A 62 -6.67 -10.28 -6.94
CA SER A 62 -7.83 -10.94 -6.34
C SER A 62 -9.17 -10.41 -6.85
N LEU A 63 -9.17 -9.31 -7.61
CA LEU A 63 -10.39 -8.74 -8.20
C LEU A 63 -10.81 -9.53 -9.45
N GLU A 64 -12.12 -9.77 -9.59
CA GLU A 64 -12.68 -10.50 -10.74
C GLU A 64 -12.65 -9.71 -12.06
N SER A 65 -12.32 -8.41 -12.00
CA SER A 65 -12.33 -7.52 -13.15
C SER A 65 -11.12 -7.71 -14.07
N GLU A 66 -11.27 -7.36 -15.35
CA GLU A 66 -10.17 -7.38 -16.31
C GLU A 66 -9.06 -6.38 -15.90
N LYS A 67 -7.82 -6.87 -15.81
CA LYS A 67 -6.65 -6.05 -15.52
C LYS A 67 -6.25 -5.26 -16.77
N LYS A 68 -6.14 -3.94 -16.63
CA LYS A 68 -5.64 -3.06 -17.71
C LYS A 68 -4.21 -2.65 -17.39
N GLU A 69 -3.30 -2.94 -18.31
CA GLU A 69 -1.92 -2.49 -18.23
C GLU A 69 -1.78 -1.12 -18.90
N LEU A 70 -1.11 -0.19 -18.23
CA LEU A 70 -0.81 1.13 -18.76
C LEU A 70 0.71 1.28 -18.83
N ALA A 71 1.22 1.59 -20.02
CA ALA A 71 2.65 1.81 -20.22
C ALA A 71 3.08 3.15 -19.60
N CYS A 72 4.20 3.15 -18.87
CA CYS A 72 4.84 4.39 -18.45
C CYS A 72 5.46 5.05 -19.68
N VAL A 73 5.08 6.30 -19.93
CA VAL A 73 5.78 7.16 -20.89
C VAL A 73 6.52 8.19 -20.04
N ASP A 74 7.83 8.03 -19.93
CA ASP A 74 8.67 9.05 -19.30
C ASP A 74 8.62 10.29 -20.19
N VAL A 75 7.93 11.31 -19.69
CA VAL A 75 7.88 12.61 -20.34
C VAL A 75 9.07 13.39 -19.80
N ASP A 76 9.92 13.89 -20.70
CA ASP A 76 10.99 14.80 -20.29
C ASP A 76 10.39 16.10 -19.71
N GLU A 77 11.21 16.91 -19.04
CA GLU A 77 10.76 18.19 -18.46
C GLU A 77 10.10 19.14 -19.49
N SER A 78 10.30 18.87 -20.79
CA SER A 78 9.72 19.62 -21.91
C SER A 78 8.31 19.16 -22.32
N GLY A 79 7.78 18.08 -21.73
CA GLY A 79 6.47 17.55 -22.12
C GLY A 79 6.50 16.68 -23.38
N SER A 80 7.69 16.37 -23.91
CA SER A 80 7.85 15.75 -25.22
C SER A 80 7.89 14.22 -25.12
N THR A 81 7.03 13.55 -25.88
CA THR A 81 7.01 12.08 -26.03
C THR A 81 8.00 11.59 -27.10
N ALA A 82 8.92 12.45 -27.55
CA ALA A 82 9.91 12.11 -28.56
C ALA A 82 10.93 11.09 -28.01
N LYS A 83 11.15 10.01 -28.75
CA LYS A 83 12.13 8.97 -28.40
C LYS A 83 13.52 9.61 -28.26
N PHE A 84 14.07 9.63 -27.05
CA PHE A 84 15.44 10.06 -26.80
C PHE A 84 16.40 8.97 -27.30
N ASP A 85 16.98 9.15 -28.49
CA ASP A 85 18.11 8.36 -28.94
C ASP A 85 19.34 8.73 -28.09
N LYS A 86 19.52 8.02 -26.97
CA LYS A 86 20.71 8.16 -26.11
C LYS A 86 21.94 7.70 -26.89
N LYS A 87 22.59 8.62 -27.60
CA LYS A 87 23.94 8.40 -28.11
C LYS A 87 24.86 8.22 -26.90
N GLN A 88 25.40 7.00 -26.76
CA GLN A 88 26.46 6.73 -25.81
C GLN A 88 27.72 7.50 -26.26
N GLU A 89 28.06 8.59 -25.59
CA GLU A 89 29.40 9.17 -25.68
C GLU A 89 30.37 8.19 -25.00
N LYS A 90 31.29 7.66 -25.80
CA LYS A 90 32.44 6.89 -25.31
C LYS A 90 33.50 7.88 -24.82
N ASN A 91 33.81 7.83 -23.53
CA ASN A 91 35.11 8.26 -23.01
C ASN A 91 35.97 7.04 -22.73
#